data_AF-A0A6U0GUN4-F1
#
_entry.id   AF-A0A6U0GUN4-F1
#
_cell.length_a   1.000
_cell.length_b   1.000
_cell.length_c   1.000
_cell.angle_alpha   90.00
_cell.angle_beta   90.00
_cell.angle_gamma   90.00
#
_symmetry.space_group_name_H-M   'P 1'
#
loop_
_entity.id
_entity.type
_entity.pdbx_description
1 polymer ?
#
loop_
_entity_poly.entity_id
_entity_poly.type
_entity_poly.pdbx_seq_one_letter_code
_entity_poly.pdbx_strand_id
1 'polypeptide(L)'
;QTFTLGEGEYITDVKVQSGRVIDQLRFVTNKGRWSPQYGGNGGTHRSFTAPNGYMLGSIRGRSGSKVDQLAFVFVPINEPSVENGIVKLVQLHGQTGGSSGT
;
A
#
# COMPACT_ATOMS: atom_id res chain seq x y z
N GLN A 1 18.49 -6.22 2.02
CA GLN A 1 18.21 -5.02 2.83
C GLN A 1 16.80 -5.14 3.40
N THR A 2 16.63 -4.89 4.70
CA THR A 2 15.32 -4.97 5.38
C THR A 2 14.95 -3.61 5.96
N PHE A 3 13.65 -3.31 6.02
CA PHE A 3 13.10 -2.15 6.70
C PHE A 3 11.92 -2.58 7.56
N THR A 4 12.13 -2.58 8.87
CA THR A 4 11.15 -3.03 9.87
C THR A 4 10.35 -1.84 10.36
N LEU A 5 9.02 -2.00 10.44
CA LEU A 5 8.10 -1.00 10.98
C LEU A 5 7.98 -1.17 12.50
N GLY A 6 7.91 -0.06 13.23
CA GLY A 6 7.61 -0.07 14.67
C GLY A 6 6.12 -0.27 14.96
N GLU A 7 5.78 -0.36 16.25
CA GLU A 7 4.39 -0.47 16.69
C GLU A 7 3.55 0.73 16.22
N GLY A 8 2.39 0.45 15.63
CA GLY A 8 1.49 1.47 15.04
C GLY A 8 2.09 2.24 13.85
N GLU A 9 3.21 1.78 13.29
CA GLU A 9 3.82 2.40 12.12
C GLU A 9 3.38 1.65 10.85
N TYR A 10 2.91 2.42 9.86
CA TYR A 10 2.45 1.92 8.57
C TYR A 10 2.89 2.84 7.44
N ILE A 11 2.94 2.31 6.22
CA ILE A 11 3.39 3.04 5.03
C ILE A 11 2.23 3.85 4.46
N THR A 12 2.44 5.15 4.28
CA THR A 12 1.48 6.11 3.68
C THR A 12 1.90 6.51 2.28
N ASP A 13 3.18 6.49 1.96
CA ASP A 13 3.68 6.90 0.64
C ASP A 13 4.67 5.90 0.07
N VAL A 14 4.58 5.73 -1.24
CA VAL A 14 5.58 5.06 -2.05
C VAL A 14 6.16 6.05 -3.06
N LYS A 15 7.47 6.24 -2.99
CA LYS A 15 8.26 7.04 -3.92
C LYS A 15 8.95 6.09 -4.89
N VAL A 16 8.68 6.28 -6.17
CA VAL A 16 9.22 5.45 -7.25
C VAL A 16 10.03 6.33 -8.17
N GLN A 17 11.19 5.86 -8.62
CA GLN A 17 11.81 6.40 -9.83
C GLN A 17 11.82 5.33 -10.90
N SER A 18 11.38 5.69 -12.10
CA SER A 18 11.37 4.75 -13.22
C SER A 18 11.54 5.43 -14.58
N GLY A 19 12.36 4.81 -15.43
CA GLY A 19 12.46 5.02 -16.86
C GLY A 19 11.80 3.86 -17.62
N ARG A 20 12.60 3.05 -18.35
CA ARG A 20 12.11 1.84 -19.05
C ARG A 20 11.72 0.71 -18.09
N VAL A 21 12.29 0.71 -16.89
CA VAL A 21 12.04 -0.24 -15.79
C VAL A 21 11.99 0.55 -14.47
N ILE A 22 11.68 -0.13 -13.37
CA ILE A 22 11.80 0.48 -12.04
C ILE A 22 13.29 0.65 -11.68
N ASP A 23 13.68 1.90 -11.39
CA ASP A 23 15.04 2.28 -11.02
C ASP A 23 15.21 2.40 -9.50
N GLN A 24 14.21 2.97 -8.80
CA GLN A 24 14.26 3.22 -7.37
C GLN A 24 12.90 3.01 -6.69
N LEU A 25 12.92 2.52 -5.45
CA LEU A 25 11.80 2.56 -4.50
C LEU A 25 12.23 3.12 -3.15
N ARG A 26 11.36 3.93 -2.53
CA ARG A 26 11.42 4.33 -1.13
C ARG A 26 10.01 4.39 -0.54
N PHE A 27 9.89 4.09 0.75
CA PHE A 27 8.65 4.16 1.50
C PHE A 27 8.72 5.30 2.52
N VAL A 28 7.59 5.97 2.75
CA VAL A 28 7.40 6.92 3.85
C VAL A 28 6.28 6.41 4.75
N THR A 29 6.50 6.48 6.04
CA THR A 29 5.54 6.01 7.04
C THR A 29 4.69 7.15 7.60
N ASN A 30 3.58 6.80 8.26
CA ASN A 30 2.74 7.74 9.00
C ASN A 30 3.48 8.53 10.09
N LYS A 31 4.64 8.03 10.55
CA LYS A 31 5.52 8.72 11.51
C LYS A 31 6.58 9.60 10.83
N GLY A 32 6.49 9.79 9.51
CA GLY A 32 7.44 10.59 8.73
C GLY A 32 8.79 9.91 8.48
N ARG A 33 8.94 8.62 8.82
CA ARG A 33 10.19 7.89 8.64
C ARG A 33 10.32 7.41 7.20
N TRP A 34 11.54 7.54 6.67
CA TRP A 34 11.89 7.06 5.34
C TRP A 34 12.58 5.71 5.42
N SER A 35 12.23 4.82 4.49
CA SER A 35 13.02 3.60 4.27
C SER A 35 14.39 3.94 3.68
N PRO A 36 15.36 3.01 3.74
CA PRO A 36 16.51 3.05 2.85
C PRO A 36 16.09 3.16 1.39
N GLN A 37 17.00 3.64 0.56
CA GLN A 37 16.86 3.59 -0.88
C GLN A 37 17.02 2.15 -1.37
N TYR A 38 16.06 1.68 -2.17
CA TYR A 38 16.18 0.44 -2.92
C TYR A 38 16.37 0.78 -4.39
N GLY A 39 17.47 0.32 -5.00
CA GLY A 39 17.81 0.63 -6.39
C GLY A 39 18.69 1.88 -6.56
N GLY A 40 18.74 2.39 -7.79
CA GLY A 40 19.65 3.46 -8.23
C GLY A 40 19.04 4.86 -8.24
N ASN A 41 19.72 5.80 -8.91
CA ASN A 41 19.34 7.21 -9.01
C ASN A 41 18.80 7.61 -10.40
N GLY A 42 18.41 6.63 -11.22
CA GLY A 42 17.90 6.87 -12.56
C GLY A 42 16.38 7.08 -12.60
N GLY A 43 15.87 7.38 -13.80
CA GLY A 43 14.44 7.46 -14.06
C GLY A 43 13.78 8.77 -13.63
N THR A 44 12.46 8.83 -13.75
CA THR A 44 11.64 9.99 -13.37
C THR A 44 10.87 9.70 -12.08
N HIS A 45 10.81 10.70 -11.19
CA HIS A 45 10.12 10.57 -9.91
C HIS A 45 8.61 10.48 -10.06
N ARG A 46 8.01 9.55 -9.32
CA ARG A 46 6.57 9.37 -9.15
C ARG A 46 6.26 9.12 -7.67
N SER A 47 5.15 9.66 -7.21
CA SER A 47 4.68 9.49 -5.83
C SER A 47 3.29 8.87 -5.83
N PHE A 48 3.09 7.87 -4.99
CA PHE A 48 1.80 7.25 -4.71
C PHE A 48 1.52 7.42 -3.22
N THR A 49 0.50 8.21 -2.89
CA THR A 49 0.13 8.54 -1.52
C THR A 49 -1.21 7.90 -1.20
N ALA A 50 -1.28 7.23 -0.05
CA ALA A 50 -2.50 6.66 0.46
C ALA A 50 -3.51 7.79 0.77
N PRO A 51 -4.80 7.60 0.46
CA PRO A 51 -5.84 8.48 0.97
C PRO A 51 -5.82 8.55 2.50
N ASN A 52 -6.41 9.61 3.06
CA ASN A 52 -6.56 9.70 4.52
C ASN A 52 -7.33 8.49 5.07
N GLY A 53 -6.84 7.89 6.15
CA GLY A 53 -7.40 6.67 6.73
C GLY A 53 -7.00 5.37 6.01
N TYR A 54 -6.04 5.40 5.09
CA TYR A 54 -5.56 4.22 4.35
C TYR A 54 -4.05 4.00 4.53
N MET A 55 -3.61 2.76 4.35
CA MET A 55 -2.22 2.35 4.36
C MET A 55 -1.90 1.48 3.13
N LEU A 56 -0.61 1.36 2.79
CA LEU A 56 -0.17 0.40 1.78
C LEU A 56 -0.41 -1.04 2.29
N GLY A 57 -1.42 -1.71 1.72
CA GLY A 57 -1.79 -3.07 2.10
C GLY A 57 -1.05 -4.14 1.31
N SER A 58 -0.82 -3.92 0.03
CA SER A 58 -0.02 -4.85 -0.80
C SER A 58 0.65 -4.16 -1.98
N ILE A 59 1.73 -4.78 -2.44
CA ILE A 59 2.41 -4.43 -3.68
C ILE A 59 2.23 -5.60 -4.63
N ARG A 60 1.74 -5.33 -5.84
CA ARG A 60 1.61 -6.31 -6.91
C ARG A 60 2.56 -5.91 -8.02
N GLY A 61 3.11 -6.87 -8.74
CA GLY A 61 3.98 -6.55 -9.84
C GLY A 61 4.21 -7.70 -10.79
N ARG A 62 4.86 -7.39 -11.90
CA ARG A 62 5.40 -8.36 -12.85
C ARG A 62 6.92 -8.21 -12.88
N SER A 63 7.61 -9.33 -12.76
CA SER A 63 9.06 -9.39 -12.85
C SER A 63 9.51 -10.45 -13.85
N GLY A 64 10.52 -10.11 -14.64
CA GLY A 64 11.37 -11.06 -15.36
C GLY A 64 12.80 -10.98 -14.79
N SER A 65 13.77 -10.61 -15.63
CA SER A 65 15.12 -10.24 -15.16
C SER A 65 15.14 -8.91 -14.39
N LYS A 66 14.10 -8.08 -14.55
CA LYS A 66 13.86 -6.83 -13.82
C LYS A 66 12.37 -6.69 -13.47
N VAL A 67 12.05 -5.77 -12.57
CA VAL A 67 10.68 -5.38 -12.26
C VAL A 67 10.18 -4.41 -13.33
N ASP A 68 9.18 -4.83 -14.09
CA ASP A 68 8.63 -4.05 -15.21
C ASP A 68 7.49 -3.15 -14.76
N GLN A 69 6.66 -3.65 -13.85
CA GLN A 69 5.44 -2.97 -13.39
C GLN A 69 5.19 -3.23 -11.92
N LEU A 70 4.77 -2.18 -11.22
CA LEU A 70 4.31 -2.23 -9.84
C LEU A 70 2.94 -1.54 -9.75
N ALA A 71 2.05 -2.17 -9.00
CA ALA A 71 0.78 -1.61 -8.57
C ALA A 71 0.75 -1.60 -7.04
N PHE A 72 0.37 -0.47 -6.48
CA PHE A 72 0.23 -0.27 -5.04
C PHE A 72 -1.23 -0.30 -4.68
N VAL A 73 -1.61 -1.18 -3.74
CA VAL A 73 -2.98 -1.29 -3.26
C VAL A 73 -3.05 -0.67 -1.88
N PHE A 74 -3.81 0.42 -1.77
CA PHE A 74 -4.12 1.05 -0.49
C PHE A 74 -5.38 0.43 0.09
N VAL A 75 -5.35 0.08 1.36
CA VAL A 75 -6.47 -0.48 2.11
C VAL A 75 -6.77 0.42 3.31
N PRO A 76 -8.03 0.47 3.80
CA PRO A 76 -8.31 1.22 5.00
C PRO A 76 -7.38 0.76 6.12
N ILE A 77 -6.94 1.70 6.94
CA ILE A 77 -6.38 1.40 8.26
C ILE A 77 -7.60 0.92 9.02
N ASN A 78 -7.91 -0.37 8.90
CA ASN A 78 -8.77 -1.02 9.86
C ASN A 78 -7.98 -0.90 11.16
N GLU A 79 -8.23 0.18 11.91
CA GLU A 79 -8.01 0.19 13.35
C GLU A 79 -8.49 -1.18 13.82
N PRO A 80 -7.69 -1.98 14.56
CA PRO A 80 -8.30 -3.07 15.28
C PRO A 80 -9.34 -2.40 16.17
N SER A 81 -10.60 -2.38 15.74
CA SER A 81 -11.72 -2.00 16.58
C SER A 81 -11.82 -3.12 17.59
N VAL A 82 -10.99 -3.04 18.63
CA VAL A 82 -11.13 -3.85 19.83
C VAL A 82 -12.36 -3.30 20.53
N GLU A 83 -13.51 -3.74 20.07
CA GLU A 83 -14.70 -3.75 20.91
C GLU A 83 -14.75 -5.12 21.58
N ASN A 84 -14.30 -5.17 22.84
CA ASN A 84 -14.44 -6.34 23.73
C ASN A 84 -13.84 -7.66 23.20
N GLY A 85 -12.71 -7.63 22.47
CA GLY A 85 -11.92 -8.83 22.19
C GLY A 85 -12.48 -9.79 21.13
N ILE A 86 -13.45 -9.37 20.31
CA ILE A 86 -13.93 -10.15 19.16
C ILE A 86 -13.50 -9.47 17.87
N VAL A 87 -12.65 -10.14 17.07
CA VAL A 87 -12.29 -9.68 15.72
C VAL A 87 -13.52 -9.84 14.83
N LYS A 88 -14.20 -8.73 14.56
CA LYS A 88 -15.23 -8.67 13.52
C LYS A 88 -14.51 -8.63 12.17
N LEU A 89 -14.34 -9.79 11.54
CA LEU A 89 -14.13 -9.82 10.10
C LEU A 89 -15.29 -9.05 9.49
N VAL A 90 -15.01 -7.92 8.83
CA VAL A 90 -16.00 -7.28 7.97
C VAL A 90 -16.30 -8.28 6.86
N GLN A 91 -17.34 -9.08 7.07
CA GLN A 91 -17.93 -9.94 6.07
C GLN A 91 -18.45 -9.00 4.97
N LEU A 92 -17.78 -9.00 3.81
CA LEU A 92 -18.26 -8.34 2.61
C LEU A 92 -19.66 -8.90 2.29
N HIS A 93 -20.71 -8.19 2.69
CA HIS A 93 -22.03 -8.45 2.16
C HIS A 93 -22.07 -7.82 0.77
N GLY A 94 -21.95 -8.66 -0.25
CA GLY A 94 -22.41 -8.31 -1.58
C GLY A 94 -23.89 -7.94 -1.46
N GLN A 95 -24.21 -6.67 -1.69
CA GLN A 95 -25.59 -6.24 -1.81
C GLN A 95 -26.16 -6.90 -3.07
N THR A 96 -27.02 -7.91 -2.89
CA THR A 96 -27.89 -8.41 -3.94
C THR A 96 -28.92 -7.34 -4.27
N GLY A 97 -28.69 -6.61 -5.35
CA GLY A 97 -29.68 -5.72 -5.93
C GLY A 97 -30.68 -6.51 -6.78
N GLY A 98 -31.97 -6.23 -6.60
CA GLY A 98 -32.98 -6.52 -7.62
C GLY A 98 -34.31 -7.09 -7.12
N SER A 99 -35.01 -6.40 -6.21
CA SER A 99 -36.46 -6.60 -6.04
C SER A 99 -37.18 -5.52 -6.85
N SER A 100 -37.61 -5.87 -8.07
CA SER A 100 -38.57 -5.06 -8.83
C SER A 100 -39.97 -5.50 -8.44
N GLY A 101 -40.71 -4.61 -7.77
CA GLY A 101 -42.13 -4.76 -7.52
C GLY A 101 -42.98 -4.03 -8.57
N THR A 102 -44.24 -4.50 -8.63
CA THR A 102 -45.43 -4.08 -9.42
C THR A 102 -45.44 -4.39 -10.91
#